data_AF-A0A2E2N9S1-F1
#
_entry.id   AF-A0A2E2N9S1-F1
#
_cell.length_a   1.000
_cell.length_b   1.000
_cell.length_c   1.000
_cell.angle_alpha   90.00
_cell.angle_beta   90.00
_cell.angle_gamma   90.00
#
_symmetry.space_group_name_H-M   'P 1'
#
loop_
_entity.id
_entity.type
_entity.pdbx_description
1 polymer ?
#
loop_
_entity_poly.entity_id
_entity_poly.type
_entity_poly.pdbx_seq_one_letter_code
_entity_poly.pdbx_strand_id
1 'polypeptide(L)'
;MTQTSGLYQNTNAVATRPRELAQAILAADRSALGRGITLIESTRPEHQREAEQLLELLDTHTGGSMRVGVTGLPGAGKSTFIERLGAMLLDDGHRVAVLAVDPSSDVSGGSILGDKTRMTRLSPAPTAFVRPSPAAGELGGVARKTRESMLLCEAAGFDVVIVETVGVGQSETTVAAMTDFFLAILIGGAGDELQGIKRGLIETVDLIAINKVDGDGETRAKQAAGELAATMRFITKRNDDWIPPVLTCSARTGAGVRDIWTNVAERIQSLRSSGQLRERRLAQATKWIDQIVRDRLASLVRSDPETARIRAACEQLVRDGAITTAEAGRLITQTLIHRDIDGRGLGMIRAKGVNHIGIAVRSLADQRAFYETTLGAVFEGEEEVTEQGVRVAFYRLGPEGAPVRLELLEPMRDDSPIAKFIEKKGEGLHHVAYTVDDIASRLAELKSGNVRLIDETPRAGAHGAKIGFLHPKASMGVLTELCEPAH
;
A
#
# COMPACT_ATOMS: atom_id res chain seq x y z
N MET A 1 -35.11 34.14 -17.49
CA MET A 1 -34.97 34.55 -16.08
C MET A 1 -35.32 33.34 -15.21
N THR A 2 -34.56 32.24 -15.25
CA THR A 2 -33.30 31.96 -14.49
C THR A 2 -33.47 32.23 -13.00
N GLN A 3 -33.82 31.20 -12.21
CA GLN A 3 -32.93 30.23 -11.54
C GLN A 3 -32.27 30.81 -10.28
N THR A 4 -32.65 30.27 -9.12
CA THR A 4 -31.70 29.99 -8.02
C THR A 4 -32.32 28.94 -7.10
N SER A 5 -32.05 27.68 -7.39
CA SER A 5 -32.28 26.54 -6.50
C SER A 5 -31.17 25.54 -6.73
N GLY A 6 -30.37 25.28 -5.69
CA GLY A 6 -29.38 24.21 -5.68
C GLY A 6 -28.02 24.70 -5.26
N LEU A 7 -27.61 24.34 -4.04
CA LEU A 7 -26.22 24.06 -3.66
C LEU A 7 -26.06 23.40 -2.27
N TYR A 8 -27.12 22.81 -1.71
CA TYR A 8 -27.03 21.99 -0.49
C TYR A 8 -27.70 20.63 -0.68
N GLN A 9 -27.23 19.83 -1.65
CA GLN A 9 -27.46 18.38 -1.66
C GLN A 9 -26.21 17.65 -2.17
N ASN A 10 -25.91 16.53 -1.51
CA ASN A 10 -24.92 15.49 -1.85
C ASN A 10 -23.47 15.58 -1.36
N THR A 11 -23.29 15.43 -0.04
CA THR A 11 -22.15 14.67 0.52
C THR A 11 -22.52 13.24 0.95
N ASN A 12 -23.82 12.86 0.94
CA ASN A 12 -24.29 11.52 1.35
C ASN A 12 -24.40 10.48 0.21
N ALA A 13 -24.39 10.87 -1.07
CA ALA A 13 -24.63 9.94 -2.19
C ALA A 13 -23.39 9.15 -2.67
N VAL A 14 -22.18 9.52 -2.22
CA VAL A 14 -20.94 8.81 -2.60
C VAL A 14 -20.67 7.64 -1.63
N ALA A 15 -21.18 7.70 -0.40
CA ALA A 15 -21.00 6.67 0.63
C ALA A 15 -22.02 5.50 0.56
N THR A 16 -23.04 5.58 -0.30
CA THR A 16 -24.11 4.57 -0.37
C THR A 16 -23.70 3.30 -1.11
N ARG A 17 -22.93 3.38 -2.19
CA ARG A 17 -22.60 2.22 -3.04
C ARG A 17 -21.80 1.11 -2.33
N PRO A 18 -20.68 1.38 -1.62
CA PRO A 18 -19.95 0.33 -0.90
C PRO A 18 -20.74 -0.23 0.29
N ARG A 19 -21.49 0.63 1.00
CA ARG A 19 -22.29 0.21 2.16
C ARG A 19 -23.47 -0.69 1.77
N GLU A 20 -24.20 -0.34 0.72
CA GLU A 20 -25.27 -1.18 0.18
C GLU A 20 -24.72 -2.52 -0.32
N LEU A 21 -23.57 -2.49 -1.01
CA LEU A 21 -22.90 -3.70 -1.48
C LEU A 21 -22.45 -4.57 -0.30
N ALA A 22 -21.87 -3.99 0.75
CA ALA A 22 -21.49 -4.70 1.97
C ALA A 22 -22.70 -5.38 2.62
N GLN A 23 -23.82 -4.67 2.77
CA GLN A 23 -25.05 -5.23 3.33
C GLN A 23 -25.58 -6.41 2.52
N ALA A 24 -25.58 -6.30 1.18
CA ALA A 24 -26.01 -7.39 0.31
C ALA A 24 -25.06 -8.61 0.39
N ILE A 25 -23.75 -8.38 0.50
CA ILE A 25 -22.76 -9.45 0.71
C ILE A 25 -23.01 -10.16 2.05
N LEU A 26 -23.20 -9.41 3.14
CA LEU A 26 -23.52 -9.96 4.47
C LEU A 26 -24.85 -10.73 4.48
N ALA A 27 -25.81 -10.34 3.63
CA ALA A 27 -27.05 -11.06 3.41
C ALA A 27 -26.90 -12.29 2.49
N ALA A 28 -25.66 -12.71 2.20
CA ALA A 28 -25.32 -13.85 1.34
C ALA A 28 -25.82 -13.72 -0.12
N ASP A 29 -26.01 -12.51 -0.63
CA ASP A 29 -26.35 -12.30 -2.04
C ASP A 29 -25.15 -12.67 -2.95
N ARG A 30 -25.33 -13.73 -3.74
CA ARG A 30 -24.30 -14.29 -4.61
C ARG A 30 -23.91 -13.35 -5.76
N SER A 31 -24.85 -12.55 -6.27
CA SER A 31 -24.60 -11.55 -7.31
C SER A 31 -23.81 -10.38 -6.74
N ALA A 32 -24.18 -9.92 -5.54
CA ALA A 32 -23.44 -8.90 -4.80
C ALA A 32 -22.00 -9.35 -4.51
N LEU A 33 -21.79 -10.59 -4.07
CA LEU A 33 -20.45 -11.16 -3.89
C LEU A 33 -19.63 -11.12 -5.19
N GLY A 34 -20.22 -11.56 -6.30
CA GLY A 34 -19.56 -11.51 -7.62
C GLY A 34 -19.21 -10.09 -8.08
N ARG A 35 -20.06 -9.11 -7.77
CA ARG A 35 -19.79 -7.68 -8.02
C ARG A 35 -18.69 -7.13 -7.13
N GLY A 36 -18.70 -7.47 -5.84
CA GLY A 36 -17.65 -7.06 -4.88
C GLY A 36 -16.28 -7.60 -5.28
N ILE A 37 -16.21 -8.85 -5.70
CA ILE A 37 -14.96 -9.44 -6.22
C ILE A 37 -14.53 -8.73 -7.52
N THR A 38 -15.45 -8.47 -8.45
CA THR A 38 -15.14 -7.70 -9.66
C THR A 38 -14.62 -6.29 -9.35
N LEU A 39 -15.13 -5.65 -8.28
CA LEU A 39 -14.67 -4.35 -7.81
C LEU A 39 -13.22 -4.42 -7.31
N ILE A 40 -12.89 -5.41 -6.48
CA ILE A 40 -11.53 -5.71 -5.99
C ILE A 40 -10.55 -5.99 -7.14
N GLU A 41 -11.00 -6.73 -8.14
CA GLU A 41 -10.15 -7.10 -9.28
C GLU A 41 -9.86 -5.92 -10.22
N SER A 42 -10.60 -4.81 -10.08
CA SER A 42 -10.49 -3.66 -10.97
C SER A 42 -9.20 -2.86 -10.77
N THR A 43 -8.62 -2.41 -11.89
CA THR A 43 -7.43 -1.54 -11.90
C THR A 43 -7.76 -0.05 -11.91
N ARG A 44 -9.05 0.32 -11.94
CA ARG A 44 -9.51 1.72 -11.99
C ARG A 44 -9.34 2.40 -10.62
N PRO A 45 -8.71 3.59 -10.52
CA PRO A 45 -8.42 4.26 -9.23
C PRO A 45 -9.66 4.53 -8.36
N GLU A 46 -10.81 4.81 -8.97
CA GLU A 46 -12.08 4.99 -8.30
C GLU A 46 -12.62 3.69 -7.69
N HIS A 47 -12.52 2.59 -8.42
CA HIS A 47 -12.93 1.27 -7.94
C HIS A 47 -12.03 0.77 -6.82
N GLN A 48 -10.74 1.09 -6.87
CA GLN A 48 -9.79 0.75 -5.80
C GLN A 48 -10.17 1.41 -4.48
N ARG A 49 -10.56 2.69 -4.49
CA ARG A 49 -11.05 3.39 -3.31
C ARG A 49 -12.36 2.79 -2.79
N GLU A 50 -13.29 2.46 -3.68
CA GLU A 50 -14.54 1.80 -3.30
C GLU A 50 -14.29 0.38 -2.72
N ALA A 51 -13.31 -0.36 -3.24
CA ALA A 51 -12.90 -1.67 -2.74
C ALA A 51 -12.26 -1.60 -1.35
N GLU A 52 -11.38 -0.62 -1.11
CA GLU A 52 -10.80 -0.35 0.22
C GLU A 52 -11.91 -0.10 1.26
N GLN A 53 -12.87 0.78 0.94
CA GLN A 53 -14.03 1.06 1.81
C GLN A 53 -14.91 -0.17 2.03
N LEU A 54 -15.13 -0.98 0.99
CA LEU A 54 -15.89 -2.23 1.09
C LEU A 54 -15.23 -3.21 2.05
N LEU A 55 -13.90 -3.38 1.95
CA LEU A 55 -13.13 -4.26 2.84
C LEU A 55 -13.19 -3.79 4.30
N GLU A 56 -13.04 -2.47 4.54
CA GLU A 56 -13.17 -1.88 5.89
C GLU A 56 -14.54 -2.16 6.52
N LEU A 57 -15.62 -2.03 5.73
CA LEU A 57 -16.98 -2.31 6.20
C LEU A 57 -17.21 -3.79 6.54
N LEU A 58 -16.48 -4.70 5.88
CA LEU A 58 -16.63 -6.14 6.04
C LEU A 58 -15.63 -6.74 7.05
N ASP A 59 -14.58 -6.01 7.46
CA ASP A 59 -13.46 -6.52 8.27
C ASP A 59 -13.89 -7.31 9.51
N THR A 60 -14.88 -6.78 10.25
CA THR A 60 -15.42 -7.39 11.48
C THR A 60 -16.22 -8.70 11.25
N HIS A 61 -16.52 -9.05 10.00
CA HIS A 61 -17.26 -10.26 9.62
C HIS A 61 -16.37 -11.31 8.95
N THR A 62 -15.04 -11.15 9.00
CA THR A 62 -14.07 -12.06 8.39
C THR A 62 -13.36 -12.95 9.42
N GLY A 63 -12.63 -13.96 8.94
CA GLY A 63 -11.82 -14.84 9.78
C GLY A 63 -12.57 -16.03 10.40
N GLY A 64 -13.86 -16.22 10.14
CA GLY A 64 -14.61 -17.38 10.65
C GLY A 64 -14.29 -18.70 9.92
N SER A 65 -13.87 -18.62 8.66
CA SER A 65 -13.76 -19.78 7.77
C SER A 65 -12.52 -20.65 8.02
N MET A 66 -12.53 -21.86 7.45
CA MET A 66 -11.36 -22.70 7.23
C MET A 66 -10.78 -22.39 5.84
N ARG A 67 -9.56 -21.86 5.80
CA ARG A 67 -8.88 -21.48 4.55
C ARG A 67 -7.92 -22.60 4.13
N VAL A 68 -8.21 -23.28 3.03
CA VAL A 68 -7.44 -24.45 2.57
C VAL A 68 -6.82 -24.16 1.22
N GLY A 69 -5.50 -24.09 1.16
CA GLY A 69 -4.78 -23.98 -0.09
C GLY A 69 -4.56 -25.36 -0.71
N VAL A 70 -4.80 -25.51 -2.01
CA VAL A 70 -4.63 -26.78 -2.72
C VAL A 70 -3.72 -26.58 -3.92
N THR A 71 -2.66 -27.37 -3.97
CA THR A 71 -1.70 -27.37 -5.08
C THR A 71 -1.47 -28.77 -5.62
N GLY A 72 -0.82 -28.88 -6.77
CA GLY A 72 -0.53 -30.12 -7.45
C GLY A 72 -0.21 -29.90 -8.91
N LEU A 73 0.65 -30.76 -9.46
CA LEU A 73 1.07 -30.68 -10.86
C LEU A 73 -0.13 -30.80 -11.82
N PRO A 74 -0.06 -30.20 -13.02
CA PRO A 74 -1.05 -30.44 -14.07
C PRO A 74 -1.27 -31.95 -14.28
N GLY A 75 -2.53 -32.37 -14.31
CA GLY A 75 -2.89 -33.79 -14.45
C GLY A 75 -2.95 -34.59 -13.14
N ALA A 76 -2.54 -34.03 -12.00
CA ALA A 76 -2.65 -34.67 -10.68
C ALA A 76 -4.08 -34.96 -10.21
N GLY A 77 -5.10 -34.44 -10.92
CA GLY A 77 -6.51 -34.61 -10.58
C GLY A 77 -7.03 -33.63 -9.54
N LYS A 78 -6.35 -32.47 -9.38
CA LYS A 78 -6.69 -31.44 -8.40
C LYS A 78 -8.11 -30.88 -8.53
N SER A 79 -8.53 -30.47 -9.73
CA SER A 79 -9.89 -29.94 -9.92
C SER A 79 -10.95 -31.02 -9.69
N THR A 80 -10.68 -32.29 -10.06
CA THR A 80 -11.56 -33.43 -9.74
C THR A 80 -11.63 -33.68 -8.24
N PHE A 81 -10.51 -33.55 -7.52
CA PHE A 81 -10.47 -33.67 -6.08
C PHE A 81 -11.26 -32.54 -5.40
N ILE A 82 -11.06 -31.30 -5.80
CA ILE A 82 -11.77 -30.13 -5.25
C ILE A 82 -13.27 -30.23 -5.51
N GLU A 83 -13.68 -30.65 -6.71
CA GLU A 83 -15.09 -30.89 -7.04
C GLU A 83 -15.70 -31.95 -6.11
N ARG A 84 -15.00 -33.08 -5.93
CA ARG A 84 -15.45 -34.19 -5.06
C ARG A 84 -15.52 -33.77 -3.60
N LEU A 85 -14.47 -33.12 -3.10
CA LEU A 85 -14.37 -32.62 -1.73
C LEU A 85 -15.47 -31.59 -1.48
N GLY A 86 -15.56 -30.57 -2.33
CA GLY A 86 -16.55 -29.51 -2.19
C GLY A 86 -17.97 -30.07 -2.21
N ALA A 87 -18.29 -30.98 -3.13
CA ALA A 87 -19.61 -31.61 -3.16
C ALA A 87 -19.93 -32.39 -1.87
N MET A 88 -18.96 -33.14 -1.33
CA MET A 88 -19.11 -33.81 -0.03
C MET A 88 -19.36 -32.80 1.10
N LEU A 89 -18.65 -31.67 1.11
CA LEU A 89 -18.82 -30.62 2.11
C LEU A 89 -20.19 -29.94 2.03
N LEU A 90 -20.70 -29.71 0.81
CA LEU A 90 -22.07 -29.23 0.62
C LEU A 90 -23.10 -30.22 1.18
N ASP A 91 -22.89 -31.52 0.92
CA ASP A 91 -23.76 -32.60 1.42
C ASP A 91 -23.69 -32.67 2.97
N ASP A 92 -22.55 -32.35 3.57
CA ASP A 92 -22.34 -32.22 5.03
C ASP A 92 -22.84 -30.86 5.61
N GLY A 93 -23.40 -29.97 4.78
CA GLY A 93 -24.04 -28.71 5.19
C GLY A 93 -23.14 -27.47 5.18
N HIS A 94 -21.89 -27.58 4.74
CA HIS A 94 -20.97 -26.45 4.62
C HIS A 94 -21.32 -25.52 3.44
N ARG A 95 -20.84 -24.28 3.52
CA ARG A 95 -20.87 -23.30 2.43
C ARG A 95 -19.45 -23.12 1.89
N VAL A 96 -19.23 -23.56 0.66
CA VAL A 96 -17.87 -23.70 0.08
C VAL A 96 -17.59 -22.64 -0.98
N ALA A 97 -16.55 -21.84 -0.78
CA ALA A 97 -16.00 -20.97 -1.82
C ALA A 97 -14.73 -21.60 -2.42
N VAL A 98 -14.57 -21.54 -3.74
CA VAL A 98 -13.37 -21.99 -4.46
C VAL A 98 -12.83 -20.83 -5.28
N LEU A 99 -11.59 -20.43 -4.99
CA LEU A 99 -10.88 -19.32 -5.63
C LEU A 99 -9.62 -19.86 -6.31
N ALA A 100 -9.45 -19.56 -7.60
CA ALA A 100 -8.23 -19.95 -8.32
C ALA A 100 -7.16 -18.84 -8.30
N VAL A 101 -5.89 -19.24 -8.31
CA VAL A 101 -4.71 -18.37 -8.42
C VAL A 101 -3.85 -18.84 -9.58
N ASP A 102 -3.85 -18.08 -10.66
CA ASP A 102 -3.05 -18.31 -11.87
C ASP A 102 -2.14 -17.10 -12.16
N PRO A 103 -0.83 -17.20 -11.91
CA PRO A 103 0.11 -16.12 -12.27
C PRO A 103 0.33 -15.98 -13.78
N SER A 104 -0.04 -16.97 -14.60
CA SER A 104 0.08 -16.89 -16.07
C SER A 104 -1.09 -16.15 -16.74
N SER A 105 -2.08 -15.73 -15.94
CA SER A 105 -3.26 -14.97 -16.40
C SER A 105 -2.92 -13.61 -17.04
N ASP A 106 -1.69 -13.13 -16.89
CA ASP A 106 -1.15 -11.93 -17.56
C ASP A 106 -1.15 -12.03 -19.09
N VAL A 107 -0.94 -13.23 -19.64
CA VAL A 107 -0.89 -13.44 -21.11
C VAL A 107 -2.29 -13.68 -21.69
N SER A 108 -3.18 -14.28 -20.92
CA SER A 108 -4.52 -14.71 -21.39
C SER A 108 -5.65 -13.73 -21.08
N GLY A 109 -5.39 -12.67 -20.29
CA GLY A 109 -6.42 -11.71 -19.88
C GLY A 109 -7.43 -12.29 -18.88
N GLY A 110 -7.03 -13.32 -18.13
CA GLY A 110 -7.89 -14.06 -17.21
C GLY A 110 -8.73 -15.16 -17.87
N SER A 111 -9.04 -16.21 -17.10
CA SER A 111 -9.90 -17.32 -17.56
C SER A 111 -11.36 -16.98 -17.33
N ILE A 112 -12.08 -16.57 -18.38
CA ILE A 112 -13.51 -16.23 -18.28
C ILE A 112 -14.38 -17.49 -18.05
N LEU A 113 -13.97 -18.65 -18.60
CA LEU A 113 -14.81 -19.86 -18.69
C LEU A 113 -14.10 -21.18 -18.33
N GLY A 114 -12.77 -21.24 -18.34
CA GLY A 114 -12.02 -22.50 -18.38
C GLY A 114 -12.11 -23.38 -17.12
N ASP A 115 -12.30 -22.77 -15.95
CA ASP A 115 -12.40 -23.51 -14.68
C ASP A 115 -13.83 -23.83 -14.26
N LYS A 116 -14.82 -22.98 -14.62
CA LYS A 116 -16.23 -23.23 -14.28
C LYS A 116 -16.80 -24.48 -14.95
N THR A 117 -16.33 -24.82 -16.16
CA THR A 117 -16.79 -26.02 -16.88
C THR A 117 -16.30 -27.32 -16.24
N ARG A 118 -15.25 -27.27 -15.40
CA ARG A 118 -14.69 -28.43 -14.70
C ARG A 118 -15.41 -28.76 -13.39
N MET A 119 -16.16 -27.80 -12.85
CA MET A 119 -16.82 -27.90 -11.54
C MET A 119 -18.35 -27.91 -11.66
N THR A 120 -18.90 -29.05 -12.08
CA THR A 120 -20.29 -29.17 -12.55
C THR A 120 -21.35 -29.23 -11.46
N ARG A 121 -21.05 -29.78 -10.28
CA ARG A 121 -21.91 -29.74 -9.08
C ARG A 121 -21.71 -28.47 -8.26
N LEU A 122 -20.46 -28.02 -8.09
CA LEU A 122 -20.18 -26.83 -7.30
C LEU A 122 -20.70 -25.54 -7.95
N SER A 123 -20.50 -25.36 -9.26
CA SER A 123 -20.91 -24.13 -9.94
C SER A 123 -22.40 -23.79 -9.81
N PRO A 124 -23.36 -24.73 -9.97
CA PRO A 124 -24.79 -24.42 -9.82
C PRO A 124 -25.28 -24.39 -8.36
N ALA A 125 -24.54 -24.96 -7.40
CA ALA A 125 -25.02 -25.06 -6.03
C ALA A 125 -25.18 -23.67 -5.37
N PRO A 126 -26.30 -23.39 -4.68
CA PRO A 126 -26.54 -22.09 -4.05
C PRO A 126 -25.63 -21.82 -2.85
N THR A 127 -25.18 -22.88 -2.17
CA THR A 127 -24.25 -22.85 -1.05
C THR A 127 -22.78 -22.90 -1.48
N ALA A 128 -22.50 -22.84 -2.79
CA ALA A 128 -21.14 -22.79 -3.32
C ALA A 128 -20.87 -21.53 -4.17
N PHE A 129 -19.62 -21.12 -4.20
CA PHE A 129 -19.17 -20.02 -5.05
C PHE A 129 -17.82 -20.35 -5.70
N VAL A 130 -17.76 -20.36 -7.02
CA VAL A 130 -16.55 -20.66 -7.79
C VAL A 130 -16.12 -19.42 -8.57
N ARG A 131 -14.90 -18.94 -8.29
CA ARG A 131 -14.28 -17.80 -8.98
C ARG A 131 -12.98 -18.25 -9.68
N PRO A 132 -12.92 -18.15 -11.02
CA PRO A 132 -11.66 -18.33 -11.76
C PRO A 132 -10.60 -17.33 -11.34
N SER A 133 -9.34 -17.57 -11.72
CA SER A 133 -8.26 -16.62 -11.42
C SER A 133 -8.55 -15.24 -12.00
N PRO A 134 -8.30 -14.15 -11.24
CA PRO A 134 -8.51 -12.79 -11.72
C PRO A 134 -7.64 -12.51 -12.95
N ALA A 135 -8.14 -11.63 -13.82
CA ALA A 135 -7.40 -11.15 -14.98
C ALA A 135 -6.35 -10.10 -14.58
N ALA A 136 -5.15 -10.24 -15.15
CA ALA A 136 -4.07 -9.24 -15.25
C ALA A 136 -3.51 -8.63 -13.95
N GLY A 137 -2.18 -8.65 -13.87
CA GLY A 137 -1.31 -8.01 -12.89
C GLY A 137 -0.13 -8.92 -12.53
N GLU A 138 1.04 -8.31 -12.25
CA GLU A 138 2.19 -9.02 -11.66
C GLU A 138 1.73 -9.98 -10.55
N LEU A 139 2.44 -11.10 -10.35
CA LEU A 139 2.07 -12.17 -9.40
C LEU A 139 1.60 -11.66 -8.02
N GLY A 140 2.17 -10.55 -7.52
CA GLY A 140 1.73 -9.87 -6.29
C GLY A 140 0.30 -9.32 -6.34
N GLY A 141 -0.13 -8.75 -7.47
CA GLY A 141 -1.48 -8.22 -7.67
C GLY A 141 -2.56 -9.31 -7.71
N VAL A 142 -2.27 -10.45 -8.34
CA VAL A 142 -3.17 -11.63 -8.33
C VAL A 142 -3.35 -12.14 -6.91
N ALA A 143 -2.25 -12.30 -6.18
CA ALA A 143 -2.26 -12.76 -4.79
C ALA A 143 -3.09 -11.85 -3.87
N ARG A 144 -2.89 -10.53 -3.97
CA ARG A 144 -3.64 -9.54 -3.22
C ARG A 144 -5.14 -9.64 -3.51
N LYS A 145 -5.53 -9.65 -4.79
CA LYS A 145 -6.94 -9.74 -5.21
C LYS A 145 -7.60 -11.02 -4.70
N THR A 146 -6.92 -12.16 -4.75
CA THR A 146 -7.45 -13.42 -4.22
C THR A 146 -7.61 -13.37 -2.69
N ARG A 147 -6.64 -12.81 -1.96
CA ARG A 147 -6.76 -12.62 -0.50
C ARG A 147 -7.97 -11.74 -0.15
N GLU A 148 -8.14 -10.62 -0.82
CA GLU A 148 -9.28 -9.71 -0.60
C GLU A 148 -10.62 -10.39 -0.99
N SER A 149 -10.63 -11.18 -2.07
CA SER A 149 -11.81 -11.97 -2.48
C SER A 149 -12.18 -13.03 -1.44
N MET A 150 -11.19 -13.68 -0.83
CA MET A 150 -11.40 -14.62 0.28
C MET A 150 -12.09 -13.93 1.46
N LEU A 151 -11.69 -12.71 1.82
CA LEU A 151 -12.36 -11.95 2.89
C LEU A 151 -13.83 -11.67 2.57
N LEU A 152 -14.16 -11.34 1.31
CA LEU A 152 -15.55 -11.18 0.89
C LEU A 152 -16.36 -12.48 0.96
N CYS A 153 -15.75 -13.62 0.61
CA CYS A 153 -16.39 -14.92 0.80
C CYS A 153 -16.66 -15.21 2.28
N GLU A 154 -15.70 -14.94 3.16
CA GLU A 154 -15.92 -15.11 4.61
C GLU A 154 -17.08 -14.24 5.11
N ALA A 155 -17.10 -12.96 4.73
CA ALA A 155 -18.16 -12.04 5.11
C ALA A 155 -19.53 -12.45 4.54
N ALA A 156 -19.59 -13.09 3.38
CA ALA A 156 -20.81 -13.67 2.83
C ALA A 156 -21.28 -14.95 3.56
N GLY A 157 -20.53 -15.40 4.57
CA GLY A 157 -20.84 -16.56 5.41
C GLY A 157 -20.40 -17.90 4.83
N PHE A 158 -19.41 -17.91 3.94
CA PHE A 158 -18.73 -19.16 3.55
C PHE A 158 -17.80 -19.60 4.68
N ASP A 159 -18.00 -20.81 5.19
CA ASP A 159 -17.24 -21.38 6.30
C ASP A 159 -16.06 -22.24 5.84
N VAL A 160 -16.01 -22.59 4.55
CA VAL A 160 -14.84 -23.21 3.90
C VAL A 160 -14.45 -22.40 2.66
N VAL A 161 -13.19 -21.94 2.61
CA VAL A 161 -12.62 -21.28 1.43
C VAL A 161 -11.43 -22.07 0.93
N ILE A 162 -11.57 -22.62 -0.28
CA ILE A 162 -10.52 -23.38 -0.97
C ILE A 162 -9.82 -22.44 -1.95
N VAL A 163 -8.49 -22.38 -1.88
CA VAL A 163 -7.66 -21.59 -2.81
C VAL A 163 -6.80 -22.54 -3.64
N GLU A 164 -7.09 -22.66 -4.94
CA GLU A 164 -6.41 -23.58 -5.86
C GLU A 164 -5.31 -22.87 -6.65
N THR A 165 -4.10 -23.46 -6.73
CA THR A 165 -3.08 -23.00 -7.68
C THR A 165 -3.38 -23.53 -9.09
N VAL A 166 -3.30 -22.69 -10.11
CA VAL A 166 -3.47 -23.09 -11.51
C VAL A 166 -2.14 -22.97 -12.25
N GLY A 167 -1.82 -23.94 -13.11
CA GLY A 167 -0.70 -23.89 -14.05
C GLY A 167 0.68 -24.25 -13.47
N VAL A 168 1.73 -23.83 -14.20
CA VAL A 168 3.17 -24.05 -13.92
C VAL A 168 3.81 -22.78 -13.36
N GLY A 169 3.16 -22.15 -12.39
CA GLY A 169 3.63 -20.92 -11.73
C GLY A 169 4.45 -21.16 -10.46
N GLN A 170 4.93 -20.08 -9.84
CA GLN A 170 5.46 -20.04 -8.46
C GLN A 170 4.39 -19.47 -7.50
N SER A 171 3.15 -19.95 -7.60
CA SER A 171 2.03 -19.47 -6.78
C SER A 171 1.85 -20.27 -5.48
N GLU A 172 2.58 -21.38 -5.32
CA GLU A 172 2.42 -22.30 -4.17
C GLU A 172 2.73 -21.61 -2.84
N THR A 173 3.87 -20.92 -2.75
CA THR A 173 4.28 -20.18 -1.54
C THR A 173 3.30 -19.06 -1.20
N THR A 174 2.73 -18.44 -2.21
CA THR A 174 1.75 -17.36 -2.07
C THR A 174 0.42 -17.89 -1.53
N VAL A 175 -0.07 -19.00 -2.08
CA VAL A 175 -1.31 -19.65 -1.58
C VAL A 175 -1.11 -20.18 -0.17
N ALA A 176 0.04 -20.79 0.14
CA ALA A 176 0.37 -21.22 1.50
C ALA A 176 0.43 -20.03 2.48
N ALA A 177 0.88 -18.85 2.03
CA ALA A 177 0.97 -17.65 2.85
C ALA A 177 -0.38 -16.93 3.10
N MET A 178 -1.48 -17.37 2.50
CA MET A 178 -2.82 -16.81 2.74
C MET A 178 -3.82 -17.83 3.31
N THR A 179 -3.43 -19.08 3.48
CA THR A 179 -4.31 -20.18 3.92
C THR A 179 -3.87 -20.75 5.26
N ASP A 180 -4.80 -21.39 5.97
CA ASP A 180 -4.55 -21.99 7.28
C ASP A 180 -3.90 -23.36 7.16
N PHE A 181 -4.22 -24.06 6.07
CA PHE A 181 -3.79 -25.42 5.79
C PHE A 181 -3.45 -25.56 4.30
N PHE A 182 -2.29 -26.14 3.99
CA PHE A 182 -1.82 -26.30 2.63
C PHE A 182 -1.73 -27.78 2.22
N LEU A 183 -2.57 -28.18 1.26
CA LEU A 183 -2.71 -29.53 0.74
C LEU A 183 -1.99 -29.68 -0.61
N ALA A 184 -1.05 -30.61 -0.71
CA ALA A 184 -0.43 -30.97 -1.98
C ALA A 184 -1.03 -32.26 -2.54
N ILE A 185 -1.47 -32.23 -3.79
CA ILE A 185 -1.99 -33.39 -4.52
C ILE A 185 -0.93 -33.88 -5.50
N LEU A 186 -0.49 -35.11 -5.32
CA LEU A 186 0.53 -35.78 -6.15
C LEU A 186 -0.07 -37.03 -6.80
N ILE A 187 0.68 -37.64 -7.72
CA ILE A 187 0.39 -38.97 -8.28
C ILE A 187 1.57 -39.86 -7.90
N GLY A 188 1.30 -41.06 -7.38
CA GLY A 188 2.32 -42.06 -7.08
C GLY A 188 2.61 -42.98 -8.26
N GLY A 189 3.83 -43.53 -8.32
CA GLY A 189 4.23 -44.55 -9.30
C GLY A 189 5.03 -44.01 -10.49
N ALA A 190 5.56 -42.78 -10.41
CA ALA A 190 6.44 -42.21 -11.43
C ALA A 190 7.93 -42.49 -11.15
N GLY A 191 8.29 -42.98 -9.96
CA GLY A 191 9.63 -43.45 -9.62
C GLY A 191 10.61 -42.34 -9.20
N ASP A 192 10.15 -41.09 -9.13
CA ASP A 192 10.88 -39.98 -8.53
C ASP A 192 9.91 -38.89 -8.01
N GLU A 193 9.04 -39.30 -7.09
CA GLU A 193 8.03 -38.42 -6.49
C GLU A 193 8.67 -37.23 -5.75
N LEU A 194 9.94 -37.37 -5.31
CA LEU A 194 10.71 -36.32 -4.64
C LEU A 194 11.33 -35.31 -5.63
N GLN A 195 11.81 -35.71 -6.82
CA GLN A 195 12.29 -34.75 -7.83
C GLN A 195 11.20 -33.80 -8.32
N GLY A 196 9.93 -34.23 -8.28
CA GLY A 196 8.79 -33.41 -8.70
C GLY A 196 8.34 -32.36 -7.67
N ILE A 197 8.75 -32.48 -6.40
CA ILE A 197 8.34 -31.56 -5.35
C ILE A 197 9.42 -30.50 -5.17
N LYS A 198 9.10 -29.26 -5.56
CA LYS A 198 9.97 -28.10 -5.35
C LYS A 198 10.35 -28.01 -3.86
N ARG A 199 11.61 -27.70 -3.55
CA ARG A 199 12.09 -27.55 -2.15
C ARG A 199 11.18 -26.66 -1.29
N GLY A 200 10.67 -25.55 -1.85
CA GLY A 200 9.75 -24.65 -1.13
C GLY A 200 8.33 -25.20 -0.91
N LEU A 201 7.91 -26.23 -1.65
CA LEU A 201 6.61 -26.89 -1.47
C LEU A 201 6.65 -27.86 -0.29
N ILE A 202 7.72 -28.65 -0.12
CA ILE A 202 7.86 -29.57 1.02
C ILE A 202 7.86 -28.82 2.35
N GLU A 203 8.50 -27.65 2.39
CA GLU A 203 8.62 -26.84 3.62
C GLU A 203 7.30 -26.16 4.04
N THR A 204 6.30 -26.11 3.17
CA THR A 204 5.05 -25.38 3.39
C THR A 204 3.81 -26.27 3.44
N VAL A 205 3.93 -27.56 3.11
CA VAL A 205 2.79 -28.48 3.03
C VAL A 205 2.38 -28.99 4.42
N ASP A 206 1.08 -28.91 4.71
CA ASP A 206 0.50 -29.44 5.95
C ASP A 206 0.01 -30.89 5.76
N LEU A 207 -0.32 -31.33 4.53
CA LEU A 207 -0.65 -32.73 4.17
C LEU A 207 -0.39 -33.01 2.70
N ILE A 208 0.07 -34.22 2.39
CA ILE A 208 0.25 -34.70 1.02
C ILE A 208 -0.79 -35.78 0.71
N ALA A 209 -1.54 -35.60 -0.38
CA ALA A 209 -2.49 -36.57 -0.90
C ALA A 209 -1.94 -37.20 -2.19
N ILE A 210 -1.61 -38.49 -2.14
CA ILE A 210 -1.33 -39.30 -3.33
C ILE A 210 -2.68 -39.68 -3.96
N ASN A 211 -2.99 -39.07 -5.10
CA ASN A 211 -4.23 -39.27 -5.84
C ASN A 211 -4.09 -40.36 -6.91
N LYS A 212 -5.21 -40.73 -7.54
CA LYS A 212 -5.31 -41.80 -8.57
C LYS A 212 -4.92 -43.17 -8.03
N VAL A 213 -5.25 -43.42 -6.76
CA VAL A 213 -5.11 -44.73 -6.13
C VAL A 213 -6.34 -45.55 -6.47
N ASP A 214 -6.46 -45.92 -7.74
CA ASP A 214 -7.50 -46.80 -8.28
C ASP A 214 -6.94 -47.73 -9.37
N GLY A 215 -7.43 -48.98 -9.40
CA GLY A 215 -7.02 -49.99 -10.38
C GLY A 215 -5.60 -50.56 -10.12
N ASP A 216 -4.92 -50.99 -11.19
CA ASP A 216 -3.69 -51.80 -11.13
C ASP A 216 -2.48 -51.06 -10.51
N GLY A 217 -2.55 -49.73 -10.37
CA GLY A 217 -1.49 -48.89 -9.79
C GLY A 217 -1.54 -48.74 -8.26
N GLU A 218 -2.56 -49.28 -7.59
CA GLU A 218 -2.82 -49.05 -6.16
C GLU A 218 -1.64 -49.43 -5.25
N THR A 219 -1.05 -50.60 -5.46
CA THR A 219 0.09 -51.09 -4.65
C THR A 219 1.29 -50.15 -4.77
N ARG A 220 1.62 -49.69 -5.98
CA ARG A 220 2.73 -48.77 -6.22
C ARG A 220 2.48 -47.41 -5.58
N ALA A 221 1.26 -46.91 -5.66
CA ALA A 221 0.90 -45.63 -5.05
C ALA A 221 0.96 -45.67 -3.51
N LYS A 222 0.54 -46.79 -2.90
CA LYS A 222 0.68 -46.99 -1.44
C LYS A 222 2.14 -47.10 -1.01
N GLN A 223 2.98 -47.76 -1.80
CA GLN A 223 4.42 -47.82 -1.54
C GLN A 223 5.05 -46.42 -1.59
N ALA A 224 4.77 -45.65 -2.65
CA ALA A 224 5.24 -44.27 -2.79
C ALA A 224 4.77 -43.38 -1.63
N ALA A 225 3.52 -43.55 -1.17
CA ALA A 225 3.00 -42.84 0.00
C ALA A 225 3.80 -43.16 1.28
N GLY A 226 4.16 -44.44 1.49
CA GLY A 226 4.97 -44.86 2.63
C GLY A 226 6.40 -44.32 2.61
N GLU A 227 7.04 -44.34 1.44
CA GLU A 227 8.40 -43.79 1.24
C GLU A 227 8.43 -42.27 1.47
N LEU A 228 7.42 -41.56 0.96
CA LEU A 228 7.29 -40.12 1.17
C LEU A 228 6.97 -39.80 2.64
N ALA A 229 6.10 -40.57 3.29
CA ALA A 229 5.81 -40.40 4.72
C ALA A 229 7.04 -40.58 5.60
N ALA A 230 7.90 -41.57 5.28
CA ALA A 230 9.17 -41.75 5.96
C ALA A 230 10.09 -40.55 5.76
N THR A 231 10.16 -40.02 4.53
CA THR A 231 10.95 -38.84 4.19
C THR A 231 10.49 -37.58 4.93
N MET A 232 9.18 -37.35 5.04
CA MET A 232 8.62 -36.20 5.76
C MET A 232 9.06 -36.17 7.24
N ARG A 233 9.23 -37.33 7.89
CA ARG A 233 9.74 -37.41 9.27
C ARG A 233 11.19 -36.94 9.42
N PHE A 234 11.99 -37.04 8.36
CA PHE A 234 13.38 -36.56 8.35
C PHE A 234 13.48 -35.07 8.02
N ILE A 235 12.59 -34.55 7.16
CA ILE A 235 12.61 -33.15 6.71
C ILE A 235 11.95 -32.22 7.73
N THR A 236 10.87 -32.68 8.37
CA THR A 236 10.13 -31.86 9.34
C THR A 236 11.04 -31.55 10.52
N LYS A 237 11.18 -30.27 10.86
CA LYS A 237 12.05 -29.83 11.95
C LYS A 237 11.61 -30.48 13.25
N ARG A 238 12.58 -30.88 14.08
CA ARG A 238 12.36 -31.59 15.35
C ARG A 238 11.50 -30.83 16.38
N ASN A 239 11.26 -29.54 16.17
CA ASN A 239 10.47 -28.66 17.05
C ASN A 239 9.07 -28.36 16.48
N ASP A 240 8.68 -28.96 15.36
CA ASP A 240 7.32 -28.85 14.83
C ASP A 240 6.45 -29.96 15.44
N ASP A 241 5.33 -29.60 16.06
CA ASP A 241 4.40 -30.56 16.67
C ASP A 241 3.56 -31.32 15.62
N TRP A 242 3.77 -31.03 14.34
CA TRP A 242 3.02 -31.59 13.23
C TRP A 242 3.95 -32.13 12.15
N ILE A 243 3.90 -33.44 11.96
CA ILE A 243 4.55 -34.11 10.83
C ILE A 243 3.48 -34.26 9.76
N PRO A 244 3.62 -33.60 8.59
CA PRO A 244 2.62 -33.67 7.53
C PRO A 244 2.31 -35.12 7.14
N PRO A 245 1.07 -35.59 7.31
CA PRO A 245 0.71 -36.94 6.91
C PRO A 245 0.69 -37.07 5.40
N VAL A 246 0.98 -38.27 4.92
CA VAL A 246 0.86 -38.65 3.51
C VAL A 246 -0.27 -39.67 3.40
N LEU A 247 -1.37 -39.28 2.75
CA LEU A 247 -2.58 -40.08 2.60
C LEU A 247 -2.81 -40.44 1.14
N THR A 248 -3.53 -41.53 0.89
CA THR A 248 -3.90 -41.98 -0.45
C THR A 248 -5.37 -41.72 -0.74
N CYS A 249 -5.71 -41.33 -1.97
CA CYS A 249 -7.10 -41.15 -2.39
C CYS A 249 -7.32 -41.47 -3.88
N SER A 250 -8.58 -41.65 -4.25
CA SER A 250 -9.03 -41.53 -5.64
C SER A 250 -10.12 -40.48 -5.70
N ALA A 251 -9.80 -39.31 -6.25
CA ALA A 251 -10.78 -38.26 -6.52
C ALA A 251 -11.92 -38.74 -7.44
N ARG A 252 -11.62 -39.70 -8.34
CA ARG A 252 -12.59 -40.28 -9.28
C ARG A 252 -13.63 -41.11 -8.56
N THR A 253 -13.24 -42.02 -7.65
CA THR A 253 -14.19 -42.89 -6.92
C THR A 253 -14.72 -42.23 -5.65
N GLY A 254 -13.97 -41.29 -5.07
CA GLY A 254 -14.24 -40.66 -3.77
C GLY A 254 -13.52 -41.33 -2.59
N ALA A 255 -12.83 -42.46 -2.81
CA ALA A 255 -12.11 -43.15 -1.75
C ALA A 255 -11.01 -42.27 -1.13
N GLY A 256 -10.92 -42.24 0.20
CA GLY A 256 -9.92 -41.47 0.96
C GLY A 256 -10.14 -39.96 1.02
N VAL A 257 -11.09 -39.38 0.26
CA VAL A 257 -11.33 -37.93 0.27
C VAL A 257 -11.88 -37.45 1.62
N ARG A 258 -12.77 -38.23 2.24
CA ARG A 258 -13.29 -37.92 3.58
C ARG A 258 -12.20 -37.97 4.65
N ASP A 259 -11.32 -38.97 4.60
CA ASP A 259 -10.22 -39.11 5.56
C ASP A 259 -9.22 -37.94 5.48
N ILE A 260 -8.93 -37.47 4.26
CA ILE A 260 -8.13 -36.27 4.03
C ILE A 260 -8.81 -35.05 4.65
N TRP A 261 -10.12 -34.85 4.42
CA TRP A 261 -10.85 -33.73 4.99
C TRP A 261 -10.88 -33.78 6.53
N THR A 262 -11.09 -34.95 7.12
CA THR A 262 -11.05 -35.14 8.58
C THR A 262 -9.72 -34.64 9.15
N ASN A 263 -8.59 -35.00 8.53
CA ASN A 263 -7.27 -34.52 8.95
C ASN A 263 -7.13 -32.99 8.82
N VAL A 264 -7.63 -32.40 7.72
CA VAL A 264 -7.63 -30.94 7.52
C VAL A 264 -8.43 -30.25 8.63
N ALA A 265 -9.66 -30.69 8.87
CA ALA A 265 -10.56 -30.11 9.85
C ALA A 265 -10.01 -30.24 11.28
N GLU A 266 -9.51 -31.43 11.65
CA GLU A 266 -8.90 -31.68 12.97
C GLU A 266 -7.67 -30.82 13.20
N ARG A 267 -6.79 -30.68 12.20
CA ARG A 267 -5.60 -29.84 12.32
C ARG A 267 -5.96 -28.36 12.48
N ILE A 268 -6.87 -27.84 11.65
CA ILE A 268 -7.32 -26.44 11.77
C ILE A 268 -8.00 -26.21 13.12
N GLN A 269 -8.82 -27.15 13.59
CA GLN A 269 -9.48 -27.05 14.89
C GLN A 269 -8.48 -27.09 16.05
N SER A 270 -7.42 -27.90 15.96
CA SER A 270 -6.32 -27.96 16.94
C SER A 270 -5.52 -26.64 16.98
N LEU A 271 -5.21 -26.06 15.81
CA LEU A 271 -4.60 -24.73 15.72
C LEU A 271 -5.52 -23.64 16.28
N ARG A 272 -6.82 -23.76 16.07
CA ARG A 272 -7.83 -22.82 16.58
C ARG A 272 -7.93 -22.88 18.11
N SER A 273 -8.01 -24.07 18.69
CA SER A 273 -8.16 -24.26 20.15
C SER A 273 -6.90 -23.87 20.93
N SER A 274 -5.72 -24.03 20.33
CA SER A 274 -4.43 -23.59 20.91
C SER A 274 -4.12 -22.10 20.72
N GLY A 275 -4.91 -21.37 19.93
CA GLY A 275 -4.65 -19.96 19.58
C GLY A 275 -3.62 -19.76 18.46
N GLN A 276 -2.86 -20.80 18.09
CA GLN A 276 -1.84 -20.76 17.04
C GLN A 276 -2.40 -20.35 15.66
N LEU A 277 -3.67 -20.66 15.36
CA LEU A 277 -4.32 -20.24 14.12
C LEU A 277 -4.37 -18.70 14.00
N ARG A 278 -4.69 -18.01 15.11
CA ARG A 278 -4.73 -16.55 15.13
C ARG A 278 -3.33 -15.97 14.94
N GLU A 279 -2.34 -16.52 15.62
CA GLU A 279 -0.93 -16.12 15.47
C GLU A 279 -0.42 -16.32 14.03
N ARG A 280 -0.71 -17.48 13.44
CA ARG A 280 -0.38 -17.79 12.03
C ARG A 280 -0.99 -16.75 11.09
N ARG A 281 -2.28 -16.43 11.25
CA ARG A 281 -2.97 -15.44 10.41
C ARG A 281 -2.44 -14.01 10.61
N LEU A 282 -2.08 -13.63 11.84
CA LEU A 282 -1.43 -12.34 12.09
C LEU A 282 -0.04 -12.26 11.45
N ALA A 283 0.77 -13.31 11.57
CA ALA A 283 2.08 -13.39 10.93
C ALA A 283 1.96 -13.34 9.38
N GLN A 284 0.95 -13.99 8.81
CA GLN A 284 0.61 -13.88 7.40
C GLN A 284 0.24 -12.43 7.04
N ALA A 285 -0.67 -11.80 7.80
CA ALA A 285 -1.09 -10.41 7.58
C ALA A 285 0.08 -9.42 7.60
N THR A 286 1.03 -9.58 8.53
CA THR A 286 2.23 -8.73 8.59
C THR A 286 3.09 -8.87 7.33
N LYS A 287 3.29 -10.09 6.81
CA LYS A 287 4.04 -10.30 5.55
C LYS A 287 3.37 -9.62 4.36
N TRP A 288 2.05 -9.45 4.38
CA TRP A 288 1.31 -8.77 3.32
C TRP A 288 1.52 -7.26 3.32
N ILE A 289 1.86 -6.64 4.45
CA ILE A 289 2.09 -5.19 4.54
C ILE A 289 3.17 -4.77 3.53
N ASP A 290 4.32 -5.45 3.55
CA ASP A 290 5.42 -5.12 2.65
C ASP A 290 5.03 -5.25 1.18
N GLN A 291 4.22 -6.25 0.84
CA GLN A 291 3.73 -6.43 -0.53
C GLN A 291 2.77 -5.31 -0.93
N ILE A 292 1.82 -4.94 -0.06
CA ILE A 292 0.87 -3.86 -0.29
C ILE A 292 1.60 -2.53 -0.48
N VAL A 293 2.64 -2.26 0.33
CA VAL A 293 3.46 -1.05 0.19
C VAL A 293 4.19 -1.03 -1.16
N ARG A 294 4.83 -2.15 -1.56
CA ARG A 294 5.48 -2.26 -2.86
C ARG A 294 4.50 -2.02 -4.02
N ASP A 295 3.33 -2.66 -3.98
CA ASP A 295 2.30 -2.52 -5.01
C ASP A 295 1.77 -1.08 -5.07
N ARG A 296 1.59 -0.42 -3.92
CA ARG A 296 1.14 0.97 -3.83
C ARG A 296 2.16 1.93 -4.41
N LEU A 297 3.45 1.78 -4.06
CA LEU A 297 4.53 2.58 -4.63
C LEU A 297 4.61 2.38 -6.15
N ALA A 298 4.59 1.14 -6.64
CA ALA A 298 4.58 0.85 -8.08
C ALA A 298 3.35 1.44 -8.80
N SER A 299 2.19 1.51 -8.14
CA SER A 299 1.01 2.18 -8.68
C SER A 299 1.17 3.70 -8.72
N LEU A 300 1.76 4.31 -7.69
CA LEU A 300 2.03 5.75 -7.66
C LEU A 300 2.98 6.14 -8.79
N VAL A 301 4.04 5.36 -9.02
CA VAL A 301 4.99 5.55 -10.14
C VAL A 301 4.26 5.63 -11.50
N ARG A 302 3.25 4.78 -11.70
CA ARG A 302 2.52 4.66 -12.98
C ARG A 302 1.40 5.67 -13.15
N SER A 303 0.71 6.00 -12.06
CA SER A 303 -0.49 6.85 -12.10
C SER A 303 -0.16 8.34 -12.08
N ASP A 304 1.02 8.72 -11.58
CA ASP A 304 1.48 10.10 -11.60
C ASP A 304 1.98 10.50 -13.01
N PRO A 305 1.36 11.50 -13.69
CA PRO A 305 1.72 11.85 -15.07
C PRO A 305 3.18 12.27 -15.26
N GLU A 306 3.76 12.94 -14.26
CA GLU A 306 5.12 13.46 -14.31
C GLU A 306 6.16 12.36 -14.08
N THR A 307 5.93 11.53 -13.05
CA THR A 307 6.74 10.32 -12.81
C THR A 307 6.65 9.35 -13.99
N ALA A 308 5.47 9.19 -14.60
CA ALA A 308 5.30 8.38 -15.79
C ALA A 308 6.12 8.92 -16.98
N ARG A 309 6.15 10.24 -17.18
CA ARG A 309 6.98 10.89 -18.20
C ARG A 309 8.48 10.69 -17.92
N ILE A 310 8.93 10.88 -16.68
CA ILE A 310 10.33 10.68 -16.29
C ILE A 310 10.74 9.23 -16.44
N ARG A 311 9.87 8.28 -16.06
CA ARG A 311 10.09 6.85 -16.28
C ARG A 311 10.31 6.54 -17.76
N ALA A 312 9.43 7.04 -18.64
CA ALA A 312 9.58 6.82 -20.08
C ALA A 312 10.89 7.42 -20.63
N ALA A 313 11.30 8.60 -20.15
CA ALA A 313 12.58 9.21 -20.52
C ALA A 313 13.78 8.38 -20.02
N CYS A 314 13.74 7.90 -18.78
CA CYS A 314 14.80 7.05 -18.21
C CYS A 314 14.90 5.71 -18.95
N GLU A 315 13.77 5.09 -19.31
CA GLU A 315 13.77 3.86 -20.12
C GLU A 315 14.46 4.06 -21.47
N GLN A 316 14.29 5.24 -22.09
CA GLN A 316 14.97 5.58 -23.33
C GLN A 316 16.48 5.77 -23.11
N LEU A 317 16.88 6.53 -22.09
CA LEU A 317 18.30 6.73 -21.76
C LEU A 317 19.02 5.40 -21.42
N VAL A 318 18.34 4.44 -20.79
CA VAL A 318 18.88 3.09 -20.56
C VAL A 318 19.03 2.33 -21.88
N ARG A 319 18.04 2.38 -22.77
CA ARG A 319 18.12 1.75 -24.11
C ARG A 319 19.27 2.31 -24.94
N ASP A 320 19.52 3.62 -24.81
CA ASP A 320 20.58 4.33 -25.51
C ASP A 320 21.97 4.15 -24.84
N GLY A 321 22.04 3.44 -23.70
CA GLY A 321 23.27 3.22 -22.95
C GLY A 321 23.82 4.45 -22.23
N ALA A 322 23.03 5.53 -22.13
CA ALA A 322 23.44 6.79 -21.53
C ALA A 322 23.44 6.77 -20.00
N ILE A 323 22.57 5.96 -19.38
CA ILE A 323 22.51 5.76 -17.93
C ILE A 323 22.35 4.28 -17.57
N THR A 324 22.67 3.93 -16.32
CA THR A 324 22.44 2.57 -15.80
C THR A 324 20.99 2.35 -15.34
N THR A 325 20.56 1.10 -15.23
CA THR A 325 19.25 0.74 -14.66
C THR A 325 19.09 1.19 -13.21
N ALA A 326 20.16 1.15 -12.41
CA ALA A 326 20.17 1.62 -11.03
C ALA A 326 19.98 3.15 -10.94
N GLU A 327 20.59 3.89 -11.86
CA GLU A 327 20.41 5.34 -11.96
C GLU A 327 19.01 5.74 -12.40
N ALA A 328 18.46 5.07 -13.42
CA ALA A 328 17.06 5.23 -13.81
C ALA A 328 16.10 5.02 -12.62
N GLY A 329 16.31 3.94 -11.84
CA GLY A 329 15.51 3.67 -10.64
C GLY A 329 15.58 4.77 -9.59
N ARG A 330 16.79 5.31 -9.33
CA ARG A 330 17.01 6.43 -8.40
C ARG A 330 16.28 7.71 -8.85
N LEU A 331 16.36 8.07 -10.14
CA LEU A 331 15.69 9.27 -10.67
C LEU A 331 14.16 9.16 -10.59
N ILE A 332 13.61 8.00 -10.95
CA ILE A 332 12.17 7.73 -10.87
C ILE A 332 11.67 7.82 -9.42
N THR A 333 12.40 7.22 -8.47
CA THR A 333 12.01 7.20 -7.05
C THR A 333 12.17 8.56 -6.37
N GLN A 334 13.21 9.34 -6.68
CA GLN A 334 13.37 10.70 -6.17
C GLN A 334 12.20 11.60 -6.55
N THR A 335 11.74 11.51 -7.80
CA THR A 335 10.57 12.27 -8.29
C THR A 335 9.33 12.03 -7.42
N LEU A 336 9.08 10.77 -7.05
CA LEU A 336 7.94 10.40 -6.18
C LEU A 336 8.06 10.94 -4.76
N ILE A 337 9.24 10.84 -4.15
CA ILE A 337 9.47 11.28 -2.76
C ILE A 337 9.29 12.79 -2.62
N HIS A 338 9.72 13.55 -3.62
CA HIS A 338 9.50 15.00 -3.63
C HIS A 338 8.03 15.38 -3.66
N ARG A 339 7.12 14.47 -4.07
CA ARG A 339 5.68 14.73 -4.22
C ARG A 339 4.78 14.18 -3.12
N ASP A 340 5.15 13.13 -2.36
CA ASP A 340 4.29 12.66 -1.25
C ASP A 340 4.30 13.65 -0.06
N ILE A 341 5.31 14.52 -0.01
CA ILE A 341 5.35 15.75 0.80
C ILE A 341 4.24 16.74 0.39
N ASP A 342 3.73 16.65 -0.84
CA ASP A 342 2.72 17.55 -1.40
C ASP A 342 1.28 17.05 -1.21
N GLY A 343 1.06 15.84 -0.68
CA GLY A 343 -0.22 15.14 -0.72
C GLY A 343 -0.94 14.85 0.60
N ARG A 344 -0.25 14.83 1.76
CA ARG A 344 -0.91 14.69 3.08
C ARG A 344 -0.24 15.50 4.19
N GLY A 345 -0.98 16.48 4.70
CA GLY A 345 -1.24 16.58 6.13
C GLY A 345 -0.05 16.88 7.04
N LEU A 346 0.65 17.98 6.78
CA LEU A 346 1.17 18.92 7.79
C LEU A 346 1.48 20.18 7.01
N GLY A 347 1.04 21.34 7.50
CA GLY A 347 1.30 22.64 6.86
C GLY A 347 2.80 23.00 6.88
N MET A 348 3.62 22.25 6.15
CA MET A 348 5.00 22.60 5.92
C MET A 348 5.05 23.81 4.99
N ILE A 349 5.84 24.80 5.39
CA ILE A 349 6.16 25.98 4.60
C ILE A 349 6.98 25.50 3.39
N ARG A 350 6.43 25.65 2.18
CA ARG A 350 7.17 25.42 0.91
C ARG A 350 8.17 26.57 0.65
N ALA A 351 9.11 26.74 1.55
CA ALA A 351 10.22 27.67 1.41
C ALA A 351 11.28 27.07 0.48
N LYS A 352 11.73 27.80 -0.54
CA LYS A 352 12.87 27.39 -1.39
C LYS A 352 14.20 27.40 -0.63
N GLY A 353 14.28 28.19 0.43
CA GLY A 353 15.45 28.34 1.29
C GLY A 353 15.23 29.47 2.30
N VAL A 354 16.17 29.62 3.22
CA VAL A 354 16.26 30.84 4.04
C VAL A 354 16.70 31.96 3.11
N ASN A 355 15.96 33.07 3.09
CA ASN A 355 16.28 34.24 2.29
C ASN A 355 17.27 35.14 3.06
N HIS A 356 16.85 35.59 4.24
CA HIS A 356 17.66 36.41 5.13
C HIS A 356 17.28 36.20 6.60
N ILE A 357 18.15 36.70 7.48
CA ILE A 357 17.93 36.74 8.91
C ILE A 357 17.92 38.21 9.35
N GLY A 358 16.79 38.68 9.86
CA GLY A 358 16.64 40.05 10.34
C GLY A 358 17.05 40.19 11.80
N ILE A 359 17.91 41.15 12.10
CA ILE A 359 18.43 41.44 13.44
C ILE A 359 18.08 42.89 13.79
N ALA A 360 17.28 43.10 14.83
CA ALA A 360 16.91 44.43 15.30
C ALA A 360 18.05 45.05 16.12
N VAL A 361 18.43 46.28 15.76
CA VAL A 361 19.50 47.04 16.40
C VAL A 361 19.05 48.48 16.65
N ARG A 362 19.59 49.14 17.67
CA ARG A 362 19.31 50.56 17.99
C ARG A 362 20.02 51.50 17.03
N SER A 363 21.22 51.12 16.61
CA SER A 363 22.02 51.89 15.66
C SER A 363 22.79 50.98 14.71
N LEU A 364 22.64 51.21 13.40
CA LEU A 364 23.45 50.54 12.38
C LEU A 364 24.93 50.91 12.53
N ALA A 365 25.20 52.19 12.81
CA ALA A 365 26.55 52.73 12.94
C ALA A 365 27.34 52.03 14.06
N ASP A 366 26.70 51.79 15.20
CA ASP A 366 27.34 51.15 16.36
C ASP A 366 27.64 49.66 16.10
N GLN A 367 26.81 48.99 15.31
CA GLN A 367 26.94 47.54 15.05
C GLN A 367 27.86 47.22 13.88
N ARG A 368 28.14 48.19 13.01
CA ARG A 368 28.91 48.01 11.78
C ARG A 368 30.25 47.31 11.99
N ALA A 369 31.02 47.73 13.00
CA ALA A 369 32.35 47.17 13.28
C ALA A 369 32.28 45.68 13.63
N PHE A 370 31.23 45.24 14.34
CA PHE A 370 31.06 43.84 14.69
C PHE A 370 30.84 42.99 13.42
N TYR A 371 29.88 43.37 12.57
CA TYR A 371 29.57 42.56 11.38
C TYR A 371 30.67 42.59 10.32
N GLU A 372 31.24 43.75 10.03
CA GLU A 372 32.29 43.87 9.00
C GLU A 372 33.64 43.34 9.47
N THR A 373 34.07 43.72 10.68
CA THR A 373 35.44 43.41 11.14
C THR A 373 35.51 42.11 11.94
N THR A 374 34.52 41.84 12.81
CA THR A 374 34.56 40.63 13.66
C THR A 374 34.04 39.40 12.92
N LEU A 375 32.92 39.54 12.19
CA LEU A 375 32.32 38.43 11.44
C LEU A 375 32.79 38.33 9.98
N GLY A 376 33.48 39.36 9.45
CA GLY A 376 33.94 39.38 8.07
C GLY A 376 32.81 39.48 7.05
N ALA A 377 31.65 40.03 7.44
CA ALA A 377 30.53 40.22 6.53
C ALA A 377 30.81 41.35 5.53
N VAL A 378 30.38 41.17 4.29
CA VAL A 378 30.48 42.17 3.24
C VAL A 378 29.22 43.03 3.25
N PHE A 379 29.38 44.34 3.43
CA PHE A 379 28.29 45.31 3.32
C PHE A 379 27.83 45.42 1.86
N GLU A 380 26.54 45.21 1.61
CA GLU A 380 25.95 45.22 0.26
C GLU A 380 25.11 46.48 -0.02
N GLY A 381 24.74 47.22 1.03
CA GLY A 381 24.01 48.48 0.88
C GLY A 381 23.08 48.77 2.06
N GLU A 382 22.37 49.89 1.97
CA GLU A 382 21.36 50.34 2.92
C GLU A 382 20.11 50.83 2.18
N GLU A 383 18.93 50.57 2.74
CA GLU A 383 17.65 50.99 2.20
C GLU A 383 16.72 51.49 3.32
N GLU A 384 15.95 52.54 3.05
CA GLU A 384 14.91 53.03 3.97
C GLU A 384 13.53 52.54 3.53
N VAL A 385 12.90 51.68 4.35
CA VAL A 385 11.54 51.22 4.13
C VAL A 385 10.58 52.13 4.89
N THR A 386 10.31 53.29 4.30
CA THR A 386 9.57 54.39 4.94
C THR A 386 8.18 54.01 5.47
N GLU A 387 7.47 53.10 4.78
CA GLU A 387 6.15 52.58 5.19
C GLU A 387 6.23 51.81 6.52
N GLN A 388 7.34 51.13 6.78
CA GLN A 388 7.56 50.35 7.99
C GLN A 388 8.35 51.13 9.06
N GLY A 389 8.87 52.31 8.72
CA GLY A 389 9.64 53.17 9.62
C GLY A 389 10.97 52.54 10.04
N VAL A 390 11.62 51.80 9.14
CA VAL A 390 12.87 51.06 9.40
C VAL A 390 13.92 51.38 8.33
N ARG A 391 15.16 51.52 8.77
CA ARG A 391 16.34 51.54 7.92
C ARG A 391 17.01 50.17 7.98
N VAL A 392 17.31 49.59 6.82
CA VAL A 392 17.85 48.24 6.69
C VAL A 392 19.25 48.29 6.10
N ALA A 393 20.22 47.66 6.75
CA ALA A 393 21.55 47.41 6.20
C ALA A 393 21.70 45.94 5.80
N PHE A 394 22.17 45.70 4.58
CA PHE A 394 22.33 44.36 4.01
C PHE A 394 23.78 43.90 4.11
N TYR A 395 23.96 42.68 4.62
CA TYR A 395 25.27 42.05 4.76
C TYR A 395 25.25 40.64 4.20
N ARG A 396 26.31 40.29 3.46
CA ARG A 396 26.56 38.92 3.00
C ARG A 396 27.69 38.29 3.79
N LEU A 397 27.45 37.07 4.28
CA LEU A 397 28.47 36.21 4.87
C LEU A 397 28.94 35.18 3.83
N GLY A 398 30.26 35.10 3.61
CA GLY A 398 30.86 34.14 2.69
C GLY A 398 31.01 34.66 1.25
N PRO A 399 31.26 33.77 0.27
CA PRO A 399 31.57 34.13 -1.11
C PRO A 399 30.36 34.76 -1.85
N GLU A 400 30.62 35.34 -3.01
CA GLU A 400 29.56 35.88 -3.89
C GLU A 400 28.60 34.76 -4.28
N GLY A 401 27.29 35.00 -4.17
CA GLY A 401 26.25 33.97 -4.35
C GLY A 401 25.96 33.10 -3.12
N ALA A 402 26.47 33.44 -1.94
CA ALA A 402 26.06 32.78 -0.70
C ALA A 402 24.53 32.87 -0.48
N PRO A 403 23.88 31.79 -0.02
CA PRO A 403 22.42 31.65 -0.10
C PRO A 403 21.63 32.45 0.95
N VAL A 404 22.27 32.98 1.99
CA VAL A 404 21.60 33.65 3.12
C VAL A 404 22.23 35.01 3.40
N ARG A 405 21.40 36.05 3.53
CA ARG A 405 21.81 37.41 3.91
C ARG A 405 21.50 37.71 5.38
N LEU A 406 22.22 38.68 5.95
CA LEU A 406 21.87 39.31 7.22
C LEU A 406 21.29 40.70 6.93
N GLU A 407 20.20 41.03 7.61
CA GLU A 407 19.57 42.35 7.54
C GLU A 407 19.55 42.98 8.93
N LEU A 408 20.28 44.07 9.12
CA LEU A 408 20.22 44.84 10.36
C LEU A 408 19.12 45.88 10.25
N LEU A 409 18.22 45.91 11.23
CA LEU A 409 17.00 46.71 11.23
C LEU A 409 17.11 47.80 12.30
N GLU A 410 17.28 49.05 11.89
CA GLU A 410 17.29 50.23 12.77
C GLU A 410 15.95 50.96 12.70
N PRO A 411 15.27 51.20 13.83
CA PRO A 411 14.03 51.94 13.83
C PRO A 411 14.29 53.43 13.51
N MET A 412 13.53 53.98 12.56
CA MET A 412 13.59 55.40 12.23
C MET A 412 12.65 56.26 13.09
N ARG A 413 11.70 55.62 13.79
CA ARG A 413 10.68 56.25 14.64
C ARG A 413 10.38 55.37 15.85
N ASP A 414 10.08 56.00 16.98
CA ASP A 414 9.82 55.33 18.26
C ASP A 414 8.56 54.45 18.24
N ASP A 415 7.62 54.70 17.34
CA ASP A 415 6.37 53.95 17.22
C ASP A 415 6.43 52.77 16.22
N SER A 416 7.58 52.58 15.56
CA SER A 416 7.81 51.52 14.57
C SER A 416 7.74 50.11 15.19
N PRO A 417 7.43 49.06 14.38
CA PRO A 417 7.43 47.68 14.86
C PRO A 417 8.78 47.24 15.46
N ILE A 418 9.89 47.72 14.88
CA ILE A 418 11.24 47.41 15.35
C ILE A 418 11.55 48.10 16.69
N ALA A 419 11.16 49.37 16.86
CA ALA A 419 11.32 50.09 18.13
C ALA A 419 10.59 49.35 19.27
N LYS A 420 9.34 48.94 19.02
CA LYS A 420 8.53 48.17 19.98
C LYS A 420 9.12 46.79 20.29
N PHE A 421 9.75 46.14 19.30
CA PHE A 421 10.46 44.89 19.52
C PHE A 421 11.66 45.10 20.46
N ILE A 422 12.50 46.09 20.17
CA ILE A 422 13.71 46.39 20.96
C ILE A 422 13.34 46.77 22.39
N GLU A 423 12.30 47.58 22.59
CA GLU A 423 11.82 47.95 23.93
C GLU A 423 11.40 46.71 24.73
N LYS A 424 10.70 45.77 24.08
CA LYS A 424 10.13 44.59 24.74
C LYS A 424 11.14 43.45 24.96
N LYS A 425 12.07 43.25 24.03
CA LYS A 425 12.95 42.06 23.96
C LYS A 425 14.45 42.38 23.93
N GLY A 426 14.83 43.65 23.80
CA GLY A 426 16.21 44.05 23.51
C GLY A 426 16.58 43.93 22.03
N GLU A 427 17.80 44.34 21.70
CA GLU A 427 18.40 44.12 20.37
C GLU A 427 18.67 42.63 20.15
N GLY A 428 18.55 42.15 18.91
CA GLY A 428 18.80 40.75 18.56
C GLY A 428 17.93 40.22 17.44
N LEU A 429 17.88 38.88 17.32
CA LEU A 429 17.16 38.18 16.25
C LEU A 429 15.68 38.58 16.20
N HIS A 430 15.30 39.28 15.14
CA HIS A 430 13.92 39.72 14.93
C HIS A 430 13.10 38.64 14.24
N HIS A 431 13.55 38.16 13.09
CA HIS A 431 12.82 37.21 12.26
C HIS A 431 13.73 36.38 11.36
N VAL A 432 13.18 35.29 10.83
CA VAL A 432 13.81 34.48 9.77
C VAL A 432 12.90 34.51 8.56
N ALA A 433 13.44 34.92 7.42
CA ALA A 433 12.73 35.03 6.16
C ALA A 433 13.00 33.84 5.25
N TYR A 434 11.98 33.43 4.51
CA TYR A 434 12.02 32.26 3.63
C TYR A 434 11.53 32.61 2.23
N THR A 435 12.29 32.21 1.21
CA THR A 435 11.96 32.48 -0.19
C THR A 435 10.76 31.65 -0.66
N VAL A 436 9.79 32.28 -1.31
CA VAL A 436 8.63 31.64 -1.96
C VAL A 436 8.43 32.20 -3.39
N ASP A 437 7.76 31.44 -4.25
CA ASP A 437 7.53 31.83 -5.66
C ASP A 437 6.34 32.75 -5.87
N ASP A 438 5.24 32.46 -5.17
CA ASP A 438 4.00 33.25 -5.22
C ASP A 438 3.49 33.38 -3.80
N ILE A 439 3.78 34.52 -3.19
CA ILE A 439 3.42 34.78 -1.80
C ILE A 439 1.92 34.97 -1.62
N ALA A 440 1.21 35.47 -2.62
CA ALA A 440 -0.24 35.66 -2.54
C ALA A 440 -0.95 34.30 -2.46
N SER A 441 -0.61 33.39 -3.38
CA SER A 441 -1.09 32.01 -3.35
C SER A 441 -0.66 31.32 -2.06
N ARG A 442 0.58 31.54 -1.60
CA ARG A 442 1.09 30.88 -0.39
C ARG A 442 0.39 31.32 0.89
N LEU A 443 0.11 32.61 1.07
CA LEU A 443 -0.66 33.09 2.22
C LEU A 443 -2.08 32.53 2.21
N ALA A 444 -2.71 32.44 1.03
CA ALA A 444 -4.04 31.85 0.89
C ALA A 444 -4.07 30.35 1.26
N GLU A 445 -3.05 29.58 0.85
CA GLU A 445 -2.86 28.18 1.24
C GLU A 445 -2.67 28.02 2.74
N LEU A 446 -1.82 28.83 3.36
CA LEU A 446 -1.57 28.78 4.80
C LEU A 446 -2.83 29.13 5.60
N LYS A 447 -3.59 30.12 5.13
CA LYS A 447 -4.87 30.51 5.72
C LYS A 447 -5.89 29.36 5.65
N SER A 448 -6.03 28.71 4.49
CA SER A 448 -6.93 27.55 4.34
C SER A 448 -6.49 26.34 5.18
N GLY A 449 -5.18 26.22 5.43
CA GLY A 449 -4.59 25.25 6.36
C GLY A 449 -4.69 25.61 7.84
N ASN A 450 -5.44 26.65 8.22
CA ASN A 450 -5.57 27.15 9.61
C ASN A 450 -4.26 27.57 10.27
N VAL A 451 -3.24 27.94 9.49
CA VAL A 451 -2.01 28.52 10.02
C VAL A 451 -2.28 29.96 10.41
N ARG A 452 -1.83 30.36 11.60
CA ARG A 452 -2.06 31.72 12.12
C ARG A 452 -1.14 32.73 11.44
N LEU A 453 -1.71 33.63 10.66
CA LEU A 453 -1.00 34.70 9.93
C LEU A 453 -1.01 36.02 10.71
N ILE A 454 -0.02 36.88 10.45
CA ILE A 454 -0.09 38.32 10.76
C ILE A 454 -0.61 39.04 9.52
N ASP A 455 -0.03 38.75 8.36
CA ASP A 455 -0.43 39.33 7.09
C ASP A 455 -1.24 38.29 6.30
N GLU A 456 -2.50 38.61 5.98
CA GLU A 456 -3.33 37.77 5.11
C GLU A 456 -3.14 38.07 3.62
N THR A 457 -2.57 39.23 3.31
CA THR A 457 -2.24 39.68 1.96
C THR A 457 -0.80 40.17 1.93
N PRO A 458 -0.06 39.99 0.82
CA PRO A 458 1.30 40.49 0.71
C PRO A 458 1.40 42.01 0.88
N ARG A 459 2.54 42.49 1.40
CA ARG A 459 2.91 43.91 1.47
C ARG A 459 4.32 44.14 0.91
N ALA A 460 4.68 45.39 0.69
CA ALA A 460 6.00 45.75 0.17
C ALA A 460 7.11 45.48 1.20
N GLY A 461 8.17 44.83 0.75
CA GLY A 461 9.44 44.65 1.48
C GLY A 461 10.58 45.40 0.80
N ALA A 462 11.79 45.24 1.33
CA ALA A 462 12.99 45.85 0.77
C ALA A 462 13.34 45.24 -0.61
N HIS A 463 14.14 45.94 -1.41
CA HIS A 463 14.55 45.51 -2.76
C HIS A 463 13.38 45.16 -3.69
N GLY A 464 12.21 45.77 -3.49
CA GLY A 464 10.99 45.50 -4.28
C GLY A 464 10.36 44.13 -4.07
N ALA A 465 10.81 43.38 -3.06
CA ALA A 465 10.21 42.10 -2.71
C ALA A 465 8.78 42.26 -2.17
N LYS A 466 7.98 41.21 -2.29
CA LYS A 466 6.70 41.10 -1.57
C LYS A 466 6.89 40.21 -0.36
N ILE A 467 6.41 40.67 0.79
CA ILE A 467 6.59 39.97 2.07
C ILE A 467 5.26 39.75 2.80
N GLY A 468 5.28 38.81 3.75
CA GLY A 468 4.14 38.51 4.61
C GLY A 468 4.57 37.71 5.83
N PHE A 469 4.08 38.09 7.00
CA PHE A 469 4.48 37.48 8.27
C PHE A 469 3.46 36.46 8.78
N LEU A 470 3.99 35.39 9.37
CA LEU A 470 3.25 34.45 10.18
C LEU A 470 3.29 34.87 11.65
N HIS A 471 2.22 34.60 12.39
CA HIS A 471 2.20 34.87 13.81
C HIS A 471 3.16 33.91 14.53
N PRO A 472 4.02 34.35 15.48
CA PRO A 472 5.01 33.49 16.11
C PRO A 472 4.47 32.20 16.75
N LYS A 473 3.20 32.20 17.19
CA LYS A 473 2.50 30.99 17.66
C LYS A 473 2.38 29.87 16.61
N ALA A 474 2.45 30.19 15.33
CA ALA A 474 2.47 29.20 14.24
C ALA A 474 3.85 28.52 14.08
N SER A 475 4.90 29.11 14.64
CA SER A 475 6.30 28.78 14.39
C SER A 475 7.09 28.69 15.71
N MET A 476 6.46 28.16 16.76
CA MET A 476 7.09 27.91 18.07
C MET A 476 7.80 29.13 18.69
N GLY A 477 7.28 30.33 18.45
CA GLY A 477 7.80 31.58 18.99
C GLY A 477 8.76 32.33 18.07
N VAL A 478 9.14 31.76 16.93
CA VAL A 478 9.96 32.43 15.90
C VAL A 478 9.07 33.34 15.06
N LEU A 479 9.44 34.60 14.87
CA LEU A 479 8.75 35.43 13.88
C LEU A 479 9.22 34.99 12.48
N THR A 480 8.28 34.53 11.66
CA THR A 480 8.58 33.96 10.34
C THR A 480 8.05 34.88 9.25
N GLU A 481 8.93 35.25 8.33
CA GLU A 481 8.59 36.02 7.13
C GLU A 481 8.63 35.10 5.91
N LEU A 482 7.67 35.27 5.00
CA LEU A 482 7.73 34.76 3.64
C LEU A 482 8.10 35.91 2.72
N CYS A 483 9.05 35.68 1.81
CA CYS A 483 9.57 36.68 0.89
C CYS A 483 9.52 36.13 -0.54
N GLU A 484 8.81 36.84 -1.43
CA GLU A 484 8.86 36.68 -2.89
C GLU A 484 9.78 37.77 -3.43
N PRO A 485 11.03 37.43 -3.84
CA PRO A 485 11.97 38.39 -4.38
C PRO A 485 11.46 39.06 -5.66
N ALA A 486 11.84 40.31 -5.89
CA ALA A 486 11.65 40.93 -7.21
C ALA A 486 12.47 40.16 -8.27
N HIS A 487 11.81 39.80 -9.37
CA HIS A 487 12.42 39.11 -10.52
C HIS A 487 13.35 40.01 -11.33
#